data_AF-A0A835A6M3-F1
#
_entry.id   AF-A0A835A6M3-F1
#
_cell.length_a   1.000
_cell.length_b   1.000
_cell.length_c   1.000
_cell.angle_alpha   90.00
_cell.angle_beta   90.00
_cell.angle_gamma   90.00
#
_symmetry.space_group_name_H-M   'P 1'
#
loop_
_entity.id
_entity.type
_entity.pdbx_description
1 polymer ?
#
loop_
_entity_poly.entity_id
_entity_poly.type
_entity_poly.pdbx_seq_one_letter_code
_entity_poly.pdbx_strand_id
1 'polypeptide(L)'
;MRKWPAYKQERKSFNALFAAIRRALERYKDHRIKYGSFCILTHPTVNAIYVMSPLYTMPRKQASRRIRHLLRNREAYAQASINKPSLGQQGSSANDEHRHRVAKILVLCLFVIIWLVC
;
A
#
# COMPACT_ATOMS: atom_id res chain seq x y z
N MET A 1 15.52 -37.29 8.51
CA MET A 1 14.87 -36.96 7.22
C MET A 1 15.38 -37.91 6.14
N ARG A 2 14.53 -38.80 5.61
CA ARG A 2 14.92 -39.73 4.53
C ARG A 2 15.25 -38.93 3.26
N LYS A 3 16.41 -39.18 2.66
CA LYS A 3 16.81 -38.61 1.36
C LYS A 3 15.86 -39.19 0.30
N TRP A 4 14.88 -38.41 -0.14
CA TRP A 4 13.97 -38.79 -1.21
C TRP A 4 14.63 -38.43 -2.56
N PRO A 5 15.10 -39.40 -3.35
CA PRO A 5 15.81 -39.12 -4.60
C PRO A 5 14.91 -38.46 -5.66
N ALA A 6 13.64 -38.88 -5.78
CA ALA A 6 12.67 -38.23 -6.66
C ALA A 6 12.43 -36.75 -6.29
N TYR A 7 12.43 -36.41 -4.99
CA TYR A 7 12.39 -35.02 -4.56
C TYR A 7 13.59 -34.22 -5.06
N LYS A 8 14.80 -34.81 -5.08
CA LYS A 8 16.00 -34.13 -5.59
C LYS A 8 15.92 -33.87 -7.10
N GLN A 9 15.26 -34.76 -7.84
CA GLN A 9 15.03 -34.65 -9.28
C GLN A 9 13.97 -33.58 -9.61
N GLU A 10 12.85 -33.58 -8.87
CA GLU A 10 11.74 -32.63 -9.02
C GLU A 10 11.99 -31.27 -8.33
N ARG A 11 13.05 -31.13 -7.51
CA ARG A 11 13.31 -29.87 -6.79
C ARG A 11 13.40 -28.67 -7.73
N LYS A 12 13.97 -28.87 -8.93
CA LYS A 12 14.11 -27.80 -9.93
C LYS A 12 12.75 -27.40 -10.51
N SER A 13 11.88 -28.37 -10.84
CA SER A 13 10.52 -28.10 -11.35
C SER A 13 9.67 -27.39 -10.29
N PHE A 14 9.71 -27.86 -9.03
CA PHE A 14 9.05 -27.19 -7.91
C PHE A 14 9.54 -25.75 -7.71
N ASN A 15 10.86 -25.53 -7.69
CA ASN A 15 11.43 -24.20 -7.55
C ASN A 15 10.99 -23.25 -8.69
N ALA A 16 10.94 -23.76 -9.93
CA ALA A 16 10.46 -22.99 -11.06
C ALA A 16 8.97 -22.61 -10.91
N LEU A 17 8.14 -23.55 -10.45
CA LEU A 17 6.72 -23.29 -10.16
C LEU A 17 6.56 -22.23 -9.06
N PHE A 18 7.27 -22.37 -7.94
CA PHE A 18 7.23 -21.36 -6.87
C PHE A 18 7.72 -19.99 -7.34
N ALA A 19 8.75 -19.94 -8.18
CA ALA A 19 9.21 -18.68 -8.77
C ALA A 19 8.14 -18.05 -9.67
N ALA A 20 7.43 -18.86 -10.47
CA ALA A 20 6.32 -18.40 -11.30
C ALA A 20 5.17 -17.84 -10.46
N ILE A 21 4.78 -18.55 -9.39
CA ILE A 21 3.72 -18.10 -8.46
C ILE A 21 4.13 -16.79 -7.79
N ARG A 22 5.36 -16.68 -7.28
CA ARG A 22 5.87 -15.44 -6.68
C ARG A 22 5.83 -14.27 -7.66
N ARG A 23 6.27 -14.47 -8.90
CA ARG A 23 6.17 -13.43 -9.94
C ARG A 23 4.73 -13.03 -10.25
N ALA A 24 3.80 -13.99 -10.26
CA ALA A 24 2.38 -13.68 -10.46
C ALA A 24 1.81 -12.87 -9.28
N LEU A 25 2.17 -13.23 -8.04
CA LEU A 25 1.76 -12.51 -6.84
C LEU A 25 2.32 -11.09 -6.81
N GLU A 26 3.60 -10.90 -7.15
CA GLU A 26 4.19 -9.55 -7.22
C GLU A 26 3.50 -8.69 -8.28
N ARG A 27 3.25 -9.23 -9.49
CA ARG A 27 2.46 -8.52 -10.51
C ARG A 27 1.06 -8.17 -10.03
N TYR A 28 0.41 -9.07 -9.28
CA TYR A 28 -0.91 -8.82 -8.72
C TYR A 28 -0.88 -7.73 -7.63
N LYS A 29 0.15 -7.73 -6.78
CA LYS A 29 0.38 -6.67 -5.76
C LYS A 29 0.62 -5.33 -6.42
N ASP A 30 1.53 -5.25 -7.39
CA ASP A 30 1.83 -4.04 -8.15
C ASP A 30 0.60 -3.48 -8.84
N HIS A 31 -0.17 -4.36 -9.51
CA HIS A 31 -1.42 -3.98 -10.13
C HIS A 31 -2.39 -3.39 -9.10
N ARG A 32 -2.59 -4.06 -7.96
CA ARG A 32 -3.48 -3.52 -6.91
C ARG A 32 -3.04 -2.16 -6.36
N ILE A 33 -1.73 -1.94 -6.21
CA ILE A 33 -1.17 -0.66 -5.74
C ILE A 33 -1.42 0.43 -6.78
N LYS A 34 -1.08 0.15 -8.05
CA LYS A 34 -1.24 1.07 -9.18
C LYS A 34 -2.69 1.52 -9.37
N TYR A 35 -3.63 0.58 -9.33
CA TYR A 35 -5.05 0.87 -9.52
C TYR A 35 -5.75 1.38 -8.25
N GLY A 36 -5.03 1.63 -7.15
CA GLY A 36 -5.62 2.22 -5.95
C GLY A 36 -6.76 1.39 -5.37
N SER A 37 -6.64 0.06 -5.43
CA SER A 37 -7.70 -0.88 -5.00
C SER A 37 -7.85 -0.97 -3.49
N PHE A 38 -7.27 -0.04 -2.74
CA PHE A 38 -7.29 0.03 -1.29
C PHE A 38 -7.59 1.45 -0.84
N CYS A 39 -8.50 1.56 0.12
CA CYS A 39 -8.85 2.77 0.83
C CYS A 39 -8.38 2.62 2.27
N ILE A 40 -7.74 3.67 2.78
CA ILE A 40 -7.49 3.81 4.21
C ILE A 40 -8.78 4.33 4.84
N LEU A 41 -9.29 3.62 5.84
CA LEU A 41 -10.51 3.95 6.58
C LEU A 41 -10.16 4.06 8.06
N THR A 42 -10.62 5.11 8.72
CA THR A 42 -10.53 5.21 10.18
C THR A 42 -11.70 4.47 10.81
N HIS A 43 -11.45 3.71 11.87
CA HIS A 43 -12.55 3.15 12.66
C HIS A 43 -13.35 4.30 13.29
N PRO A 44 -14.68 4.22 13.34
CA PRO A 44 -15.48 5.28 13.94
C PRO A 44 -15.30 5.39 15.46
N THR A 45 -14.92 4.29 16.14
CA THR A 45 -14.90 4.22 17.61
C THR A 45 -13.55 3.86 18.21
N VAL A 46 -12.62 3.38 17.40
CA VAL A 46 -11.28 2.98 17.86
C VAL A 46 -10.30 3.89 17.14
N ASN A 47 -9.24 4.35 17.81
CA ASN A 47 -8.15 5.07 17.14
C ASN A 47 -7.30 4.09 16.28
N ALA A 48 -7.95 3.39 15.37
CA ALA A 48 -7.40 2.37 14.50
C ALA A 48 -7.67 2.73 13.04
N ILE A 49 -6.67 2.44 12.20
CA ILE A 49 -6.69 2.70 10.77
C ILE A 49 -6.72 1.35 10.06
N TYR A 50 -7.69 1.16 9.18
CA TYR A 50 -7.86 -0.07 8.39
C TYR A 50 -7.55 0.20 6.93
N VAL A 51 -6.88 -0.76 6.31
CA VAL A 51 -6.70 -0.80 4.86
C VAL A 51 -7.72 -1.78 4.30
N MET A 52 -8.75 -1.27 3.61
CA MET A 52 -9.76 -2.12 2.98
C MET A 52 -9.83 -1.91 1.49
N SER A 53 -10.14 -2.98 0.76
CA SER A 53 -10.45 -2.85 -0.65
C SER A 53 -11.90 -2.40 -0.84
N PRO A 54 -12.17 -1.31 -1.60
CA PRO A 54 -13.54 -0.94 -1.97
C PRO A 54 -14.29 -2.08 -2.67
N LEU A 55 -13.59 -3.04 -3.29
CA LEU A 55 -14.22 -4.18 -3.95
C LEU A 55 -14.90 -5.16 -2.98
N TYR A 56 -14.48 -5.18 -1.71
CA TYR A 56 -15.04 -6.09 -0.69
C TYR A 56 -16.02 -5.41 0.27
N THR A 57 -16.06 -4.07 0.30
CA THR A 57 -16.89 -3.32 1.25
C THR A 57 -18.15 -2.73 0.65
N MET A 58 -18.24 -2.64 -0.69
CA MET A 58 -19.37 -1.99 -1.35
C MET A 58 -19.70 -2.64 -2.70
N PRO A 59 -20.92 -2.45 -3.22
CA PRO A 59 -21.31 -2.96 -4.54
C PRO A 59 -20.36 -2.49 -5.64
N ARG A 60 -20.08 -3.37 -6.62
CA ARG A 60 -19.06 -3.16 -7.67
C ARG A 60 -19.12 -1.79 -8.35
N LYS A 61 -20.32 -1.28 -8.67
CA LYS A 61 -20.52 0.04 -9.31
C LYS A 61 -20.07 1.20 -8.41
N GLN A 62 -20.31 1.11 -7.10
CA GLN A 62 -19.86 2.09 -6.13
C GLN A 62 -18.36 1.97 -5.87
N ALA A 63 -17.84 0.74 -5.78
CA ALA A 63 -16.42 0.46 -5.65
C ALA A 63 -15.62 1.12 -6.77
N SER A 64 -16.03 0.94 -8.02
CA SER A 64 -15.37 1.56 -9.19
C SER A 64 -15.43 3.09 -9.18
N ARG A 65 -16.51 3.69 -8.66
CA ARG A 65 -16.59 5.16 -8.51
C ARG A 65 -15.61 5.65 -7.44
N ARG A 66 -15.54 4.96 -6.30
CA ARG A 66 -14.62 5.29 -5.19
C ARG A 66 -13.16 5.15 -5.62
N ILE A 67 -12.82 4.07 -6.31
CA ILE A 67 -11.47 3.84 -6.86
C ILE A 67 -11.08 4.96 -7.82
N ARG A 68 -11.95 5.35 -8.76
CA ARG A 68 -11.68 6.48 -9.67
C ARG A 68 -11.48 7.81 -8.93
N HIS A 69 -12.24 8.05 -7.87
CA HIS A 69 -12.06 9.25 -7.06
C HIS A 69 -10.72 9.24 -6.32
N LEU A 70 -10.35 8.10 -5.71
CA LEU A 70 -9.06 7.95 -5.04
C LEU A 70 -7.86 8.13 -5.99
N LEU A 71 -7.95 7.58 -7.21
CA LEU A 71 -6.93 7.76 -8.24
C LEU A 71 -6.75 9.22 -8.64
N ARG A 72 -7.86 9.93 -8.93
CA ARG A 72 -7.81 11.36 -9.24
C ARG A 72 -7.20 12.19 -8.10
N ASN A 73 -7.55 11.89 -6.86
CA ASN A 73 -6.97 12.60 -5.71
C ASN A 73 -5.46 12.34 -5.61
N ARG A 74 -5.00 11.10 -5.82
CA ARG A 74 -3.56 10.76 -5.84
C ARG A 74 -2.81 11.51 -6.92
N GLU A 75 -3.36 11.56 -8.14
CA GLU A 75 -2.78 12.33 -9.25
C GLU A 75 -2.68 13.82 -8.88
N ALA A 76 -3.75 14.39 -8.31
CA ALA A 76 -3.74 15.78 -7.86
C ALA A 76 -2.67 16.04 -6.78
N TYR A 77 -2.53 15.17 -5.78
CA TYR A 77 -1.47 15.29 -4.77
C TYR A 77 -0.07 15.11 -5.37
N ALA A 78 0.12 14.19 -6.31
CA ALA A 78 1.39 13.99 -6.99
C ALA A 78 1.79 15.25 -7.79
N GLN A 79 0.86 15.82 -8.55
CA GLN A 79 1.08 17.06 -9.29
C GLN A 79 1.33 18.25 -8.36
N ALA A 80 0.58 18.37 -7.25
CA ALA A 80 0.80 19.41 -6.25
C ALA A 80 2.16 19.27 -5.53
N SER A 81 2.66 18.04 -5.37
CA SER A 81 3.99 17.80 -4.78
C SER A 81 5.13 18.19 -5.71
N ILE A 82 4.93 18.07 -7.03
CA ILE A 82 5.89 18.47 -8.07
C ILE A 82 5.89 20.00 -8.23
N ASN A 83 4.73 20.64 -8.12
CA ASN A 83 4.56 22.07 -8.33
C ASN A 83 4.78 22.94 -7.07
N LYS A 84 5.28 22.39 -5.96
CA LYS A 84 5.65 23.23 -4.81
C LYS A 84 6.88 24.06 -5.16
N PRO A 85 6.80 25.40 -5.17
CA PRO A 85 8.00 26.21 -5.02
C PRO A 85 8.59 25.88 -3.66
N SER A 86 9.91 25.79 -3.56
CA SER A 86 10.62 25.73 -2.28
C SER A 86 10.27 26.98 -1.46
N LEU A 87 9.21 26.92 -0.65
CA LEU A 87 8.86 28.00 0.27
C LEU A 87 9.90 28.00 1.40
N GLY A 88 10.79 28.98 1.33
CA GLY A 88 11.58 29.44 2.47
C GLY A 88 10.68 29.92 3.61
N GLN A 89 11.20 29.74 4.81
CA GLN A 89 10.84 30.30 6.12
C GLN A 89 9.71 31.36 6.18
N GLN A 90 8.65 31.08 6.96
CA GLN A 90 8.27 31.82 8.19
C GLN A 90 6.93 31.28 8.75
N GLY A 91 6.85 31.09 10.06
CA GLY A 91 5.62 30.68 10.77
C GLY A 91 5.89 29.67 11.88
N SER A 92 6.57 30.11 12.94
CA SER A 92 6.84 29.34 14.15
C SER A 92 5.55 29.21 14.99
N SER A 93 5.34 28.06 15.63
CA SER A 93 4.29 27.69 16.60
C SER A 93 3.16 26.75 16.12
N ALA A 94 2.54 26.92 14.95
CA ALA A 94 1.51 25.96 14.48
C ALA A 94 2.07 24.71 13.74
N ASN A 95 3.35 24.77 13.36
CA ASN A 95 4.00 23.75 12.53
C ASN A 95 4.45 22.50 13.30
N ASP A 96 4.65 22.58 14.62
CA ASP A 96 5.16 21.44 15.38
C ASP A 96 4.09 20.36 15.59
N GLU A 97 2.83 20.75 15.79
CA GLU A 97 1.74 19.78 15.90
C GLU A 97 1.47 19.08 14.57
N HIS A 98 1.53 19.83 13.46
CA HIS A 98 1.33 19.26 12.13
C HIS A 98 2.51 18.37 11.71
N ARG A 99 3.74 18.77 12.00
CA ARG A 99 4.94 17.94 11.80
C ARG A 99 4.90 16.67 12.63
N HIS A 100 4.44 16.75 13.88
CA HIS A 100 4.31 15.58 14.74
C HIS A 100 3.22 14.62 14.25
N ARG A 101 2.10 15.13 13.70
CA ARG A 101 1.06 14.31 13.06
C ARG A 101 1.56 13.67 11.77
N VAL A 102 2.26 14.42 10.91
CA VAL A 102 2.82 13.90 9.64
C VAL A 102 3.95 12.89 9.92
N ALA A 103 4.80 13.14 10.91
CA ALA A 103 5.84 12.21 11.34
C ALA A 103 5.23 10.92 11.91
N LYS A 104 4.17 11.01 12.73
CA LYS A 104 3.43 9.83 13.20
C LYS A 104 2.83 9.03 12.05
N ILE A 105 2.25 9.69 11.05
CA ILE A 105 1.69 9.02 9.87
C ILE A 105 2.80 8.34 9.05
N LEU A 106 3.94 9.01 8.85
CA LEU A 106 5.08 8.43 8.14
C LEU A 106 5.69 7.24 8.87
N VAL A 107 5.84 7.31 10.20
CA VAL A 107 6.32 6.20 11.03
C VAL A 107 5.36 5.02 10.98
N LEU A 108 4.04 5.26 11.04
CA LEU A 108 3.03 4.20 10.89
C LEU A 108 3.06 3.58 9.49
N CYS A 109 3.22 4.38 8.44
CA CYS A 109 3.38 3.88 7.07
C CYS A 109 4.63 3.02 6.93
N LEU A 110 5.77 3.44 7.50
CA LEU A 110 7.01 2.66 7.50
C LEU A 110 6.87 1.36 8.29
N PHE A 111 6.16 1.38 9.43
CA PHE A 111 5.91 0.19 10.24
C PHE A 111 5.05 -0.83 9.48
N VAL A 112 4.02 -0.38 8.77
CA VAL A 112 3.18 -1.24 7.91
C VAL A 112 3.99 -1.82 6.75
N ILE A 113 4.90 -1.04 6.15
CA ILE A 113 5.77 -1.52 5.06
C ILE A 113 6.75 -2.59 5.56
N ILE A 114 7.38 -2.38 6.72
CA ILE A 114 8.31 -3.35 7.32
C ILE A 114 7.58 -4.64 7.69
N TRP A 115 6.38 -4.55 8.26
CA TRP A 115 5.58 -5.72 8.62
C TRP A 115 5.02 -6.51 7.42
N LEU A 116 4.97 -5.89 6.24
CA LEU A 116 4.55 -6.55 4.99
C LEU A 116 5.70 -7.24 4.24
N VAL A 117 6.95 -6.94 4.63
CA VAL A 117 8.19 -7.41 3.99
C VAL A 117 8.90 -8.51 4.81
N CYS A 118 8.66 -8.58 6.12
CA CYS A 118 9.03 -9.71 6.98
C CYS A 118 7.96 -10.81 6.96
#